data_AF-A0A918H9L0-F1
#
_entry.id   AF-A0A918H9L0-F1
#
_cell.length_a   1.000
_cell.length_b   1.000
_cell.length_c   1.000
_cell.angle_alpha   90.00
_cell.angle_beta   90.00
_cell.angle_gamma   90.00
#
_symmetry.space_group_name_H-M   'P 1'
#
loop_
_entity.id
_entity.type
_entity.pdbx_description
1 polymer ?
#
loop_
_entity_poly.entity_id
_entity_poly.type
_entity_poly.pdbx_seq_one_letter_code
_entity_poly.pdbx_strand_id
1 'polypeptide(L)' 'MNPTPPATVAVITAALDDYRLTTPTDQQTPAGAAHRIAEYLRSSGYAITPQPAARRRRRTPAA' A
#
# COMPACT_ATOMS: atom_id res chain seq x y z
N MET A 1 1.26 18.88 -5.77
CA MET A 1 1.42 17.61 -5.05
C MET A 1 1.58 17.96 -3.58
N ASN A 2 0.74 17.43 -2.70
CA ASN A 2 1.01 17.55 -1.27
C ASN A 2 2.16 16.59 -0.94
N PRO A 3 3.26 17.08 -0.34
CA PRO A 3 4.36 16.21 0.05
C PRO A 3 3.85 15.19 1.07
N THR A 4 4.31 13.94 0.94
CA THR A 4 4.02 12.89 1.91
C THR A 4 4.55 13.33 3.28
N PRO A 5 3.73 13.35 4.34
CA PRO A 5 4.19 13.73 5.67
C PRO A 5 5.36 12.83 6.13
N PRO A 6 6.38 13.36 6.82
CA PRO A 6 7.49 12.55 7.33
C PRO A 6 7.04 11.38 8.21
N ALA A 7 5.98 11.59 9.00
CA ALA A 7 5.38 10.53 9.83
C ALA A 7 4.85 9.36 8.98
N THR A 8 4.27 9.64 7.80
CA THR A 8 3.79 8.60 6.89
C THR A 8 4.94 7.76 6.35
N VAL A 9 6.07 8.40 6.01
CA VAL A 9 7.28 7.70 5.56
C VAL A 9 7.81 6.79 6.66
N ALA A 10 7.87 7.26 7.91
CA ALA A 10 8.33 6.47 9.04
C ALA A 10 7.49 5.21 9.26
N VAL A 11 6.16 5.32 9.18
CA VAL A 11 5.24 4.18 9.32
C VAL A 11 5.44 3.16 8.19
N ILE A 12 5.61 3.62 6.95
CA ILE A 12 5.86 2.73 5.80
C ILE A 12 7.20 2.00 5.96
N THR A 13 8.26 2.70 6.37
CA THR A 13 9.58 2.10 6.58
C THR A 13 9.53 1.06 7.70
N ALA A 14 8.89 1.36 8.83
CA ALA A 14 8.72 0.41 9.92
C ALA A 14 7.98 -0.86 9.48
N ALA A 15 6.91 -0.71 8.70
CA ALA A 15 6.14 -1.83 8.17
C ALA A 15 6.97 -2.72 7.22
N LEU A 16 7.80 -2.11 6.37
CA LEU A 16 8.70 -2.83 5.46
C LEU A 16 9.79 -3.57 6.20
N ASP A 17 10.40 -2.95 7.21
CA ASP A 17 11.45 -3.59 8.00
C ASP A 17 10.89 -4.74 8.85
N ASP A 18 9.73 -4.55 9.49
CA ASP A 18 9.04 -5.64 10.19
C ASP A 18 8.71 -6.80 9.24
N TYR A 19 8.18 -6.51 8.04
CA TYR A 19 7.90 -7.55 7.04
C TYR A 19 9.17 -8.34 6.65
N ARG A 20 10.28 -7.64 6.41
CA ARG A 20 11.56 -8.26 6.03
C ARG A 20 12.15 -9.12 7.15
N LEU A 21 11.99 -8.70 8.41
CA LEU A 21 12.52 -9.41 9.58
C LEU A 21 11.67 -10.62 9.97
N THR A 22 10.37 -10.58 9.69
CA THR A 22 9.42 -11.63 10.10
C THR A 22 9.02 -12.59 8.99
N THR A 23 9.36 -12.29 7.73
CA THR A 23 9.01 -13.12 6.57
C THR A 23 10.27 -13.69 5.91
N PRO A 24 10.37 -15.02 5.73
CA PRO A 24 11.46 -15.63 4.97
C PRO A 24 11.63 -14.99 3.58
N THR A 25 12.88 -14.79 3.15
CA THR A 25 13.20 -14.05 1.91
C THR A 25 12.52 -14.62 0.66
N ASP A 26 12.36 -15.94 0.59
CA ASP A 26 11.69 -16.66 -0.50
C ASP A 26 10.16 -16.46 -0.52
N GLN A 27 9.59 -16.02 0.61
CA GLN A 27 8.17 -15.73 0.78
C GLN A 27 7.87 -14.22 0.74
N GLN A 28 8.91 -13.38 0.64
CA GLN A 28 8.75 -11.93 0.53
C GLN A 28 8.21 -11.57 -0.85
N THR A 29 6.97 -11.07 -0.89
CA THR A 29 6.31 -10.66 -2.12
C THR A 29 5.89 -9.19 -2.06
N PRO A 30 5.79 -8.51 -3.22
CA PRO A 30 5.25 -7.15 -3.27
C PRO A 30 3.86 -7.03 -2.64
N ALA A 31 3.01 -8.04 -2.81
CA ALA A 31 1.67 -8.07 -2.22
C ALA A 31 1.70 -8.16 -0.69
N GLY A 32 2.58 -9.00 -0.13
CA GLY A 32 2.75 -9.12 1.32
C GLY A 32 3.28 -7.83 1.96
N ALA A 33 4.26 -7.18 1.31
CA ALA A 33 4.76 -5.88 1.74
C ALA A 33 3.66 -4.80 1.74
N ALA A 34 2.86 -4.74 0.67
CA ALA A 34 1.74 -3.80 0.57
C ALA A 34 0.68 -4.06 1.66
N HIS A 35 0.39 -5.34 1.95
CA HIS A 35 -0.53 -5.71 3.02
C HIS A 35 -0.01 -5.27 4.40
N ARG A 36 1.27 -5.48 4.69
CA ARG A 36 1.88 -5.01 5.94
C ARG A 36 1.87 -3.49 6.09
N ILE A 37 2.16 -2.75 5.03
CA ILE A 37 2.06 -1.29 5.02
C ILE A 37 0.63 -0.85 5.36
N ALA A 38 -0.38 -1.48 4.76
CA ALA A 38 -1.78 -1.16 5.03
C ALA A 38 -2.17 -1.39 6.50
N GLU A 39 -1.71 -2.48 7.11
CA GLU A 39 -1.93 -2.77 8.54
C GLU A 39 -1.31 -1.71 9.45
N TYR A 40 -0.06 -1.30 9.18
CA TYR A 40 0.64 -0.28 9.96
C TYR A 40 0.03 1.10 9.81
N LEU A 41 -0.36 1.49 8.58
CA LEU A 41 -1.06 2.74 8.34
C LEU A 41 -2.39 2.78 9.10
N ARG A 42 -3.18 1.70 9.01
CA ARG A 42 -4.47 1.58 9.69
C ARG A 42 -4.33 1.67 11.21
N SER A 43 -3.38 0.93 11.80
CA SER A 43 -3.12 0.95 13.25
C SER A 43 -2.55 2.29 13.74
N SER A 44 -1.83 3.01 12.89
CA SER A 44 -1.32 4.36 13.17
C SER A 44 -2.36 5.47 12.95
N GLY A 45 -3.62 5.12 12.63
CA GLY A 45 -4.72 6.08 12.47
C GLY A 45 -4.81 6.72 11.08
N TYR A 46 -4.03 6.27 10.10
CA TYR A 46 -4.18 6.74 8.72
C TYR A 46 -5.43 6.14 8.08
N ALA A 47 -6.29 7.03 7.57
CA ALA A 47 -7.42 6.62 6.75
C ALA A 47 -6.93 6.13 5.38
N ILE A 48 -7.17 4.85 5.09
CA ILE A 48 -6.94 4.30 3.76
C ILE A 48 -8.22 4.50 2.96
N THR A 49 -8.24 5.53 2.11
CA THR A 49 -9.33 5.71 1.15
C THR A 49 -9.05 4.83 -0.06
N PRO A 50 -9.89 3.82 -0.35
CA PRO A 50 -9.72 3.02 -1.56
C PRO A 50 -9.79 3.95 -2.77
N GLN A 51 -8.72 4.00 -3.57
CA GLN A 51 -8.81 4.61 -4.89
C GLN A 51 -9.79 3.76 -5.70
N PRO A 52 -10.95 4.29 -6.15
CA PRO A 52 -11.83 3.51 -7.00
C PRO A 52 -11.03 3.07 -8.24
N ALA A 53 -10.97 1.77 -8.47
CA ALA A 53 -10.26 1.18 -9.60
C ALA A 53 -10.71 1.95 -10.86
N ALA A 54 -9.75 2.60 -11.53
CA ALA A 54 -10.03 3.46 -12.66
C ALA A 54 -10.99 2.73 -13.60
N ARG A 55 -12.24 3.22 -13.66
CA ARG A 55 -13.33 2.61 -14.41
C ARG A 55 -12.83 2.41 -15.83
N ARG A 56 -12.44 1.17 -16.15
CA ARG A 56 -11.89 0.77 -17.45
C ARG A 56 -12.90 1.29 -18.47
N ARG A 57 -12.58 2.37 -19.18
CA ARG A 57 -13.49 2.98 -20.15
C ARG A 57 -13.80 1.87 -21.14
N ARG A 58 -15.01 1.27 -21.05
CA ARG A 58 -15.52 0.39 -22.09
C ARG A 58 -15.55 1.26 -23.33
N ARG A 59 -14.58 1.09 -24.22
CA ARG A 59 -14.71 1.54 -25.61
C ARG A 59 -15.83 0.70 -26.17
N THR A 60 -17.02 1.27 -26.22
CA THR A 60 -18.10 0.72 -27.05
C THR A 60 -17.59 0.76 -28.49
N PRO A 61 -17.50 -0.37 -29.22
CA PRO A 61 -17.26 -0.30 -30.66
C PRO A 61 -18.49 0.36 -31.29
N ALA A 62 -18.26 1.39 -32.11
CA ALA A 62 -19.30 1.97 -32.95
C ALA A 62 -19.74 0.91 -33.98
N ALA A 63 -21.05 0.77 -34.13
CA ALA A 63 -21.68 -0.06 -35.16
C ALA A 63 -21.59 0.60 -36.54
#